data_AF-A0A7S1R0B1-F1
#
_entry.id   AF-A0A7S1R0B1-F1
#
_cell.length_a   1.000
_cell.length_b   1.000
_cell.length_c   1.000
_cell.angle_alpha   90.00
_cell.angle_beta   90.00
_cell.angle_gamma   90.00
#
_symmetry.space_group_name_H-M   'P 1'
#
loop_
_entity.id
_entity.type
_entity.pdbx_description
1 polymer ?
#
loop_
_entity_poly.entity_id
_entity_poly.type
_entity_poly.pdbx_seq_one_letter_code
_entity_poly.pdbx_strand_id
1 'polypeptide(L)'
;MRPGAPQFMYWTCVAGPYETQAVSLKEYQQDTVEDWMSISYYLPHSPKARMPMVIPEAVDQLAHDTDGIRWQSVEQKVTMDQWDSHSQRMRRQFAAVGIRPFEVYPYKDEHGHSRIKLRPRGSEGYPPAG
;
A
#
# COMPACT_ATOMS: atom_id res chain seq x y z
N MET A 1 -0.17 -0.48 -8.74
CA MET A 1 1.18 -0.92 -8.34
C MET A 1 1.06 -2.28 -7.71
N ARG A 2 1.59 -3.31 -8.37
CA ARG A 2 2.23 -4.40 -7.60
C ARG A 2 3.28 -3.72 -6.74
N PRO A 3 3.24 -3.85 -5.41
CA PRO A 3 4.05 -3.01 -4.52
C PRO A 3 5.54 -3.36 -4.68
N GLY A 4 6.18 -2.78 -5.69
CA GLY A 4 7.53 -3.12 -6.15
C GLY A 4 8.64 -2.41 -5.39
N ALA A 5 8.30 -1.53 -4.45
CA ALA A 5 9.28 -0.71 -3.73
C ALA A 5 8.91 -0.54 -2.24
N PRO A 6 9.08 -1.58 -1.40
CA PRO A 6 8.70 -1.51 0.03
C PRO A 6 9.43 -0.44 0.82
N GLN A 7 10.73 -0.27 0.57
CA GLN A 7 11.52 0.80 1.19
C GLN A 7 11.02 2.20 0.80
N PHE A 8 10.64 2.39 -0.46
CA PHE A 8 10.06 3.65 -0.95
C PHE A 8 8.71 3.94 -0.29
N MET A 9 7.83 2.95 -0.20
CA MET A 9 6.55 3.09 0.50
C MET A 9 6.74 3.44 1.97
N TYR A 10 7.69 2.80 2.65
CA TYR A 10 8.01 3.13 4.04
C TYR A 10 8.53 4.56 4.18
N TRP A 11 9.42 4.97 3.27
CA TRP A 11 9.95 6.32 3.25
C TRP A 11 8.83 7.36 3.08
N THR A 12 7.98 7.21 2.06
CA THR A 12 6.96 8.20 1.76
C THR A 12 5.82 8.23 2.78
N CYS A 13 5.51 7.11 3.43
CA CYS A 13 4.38 7.02 4.36
C CYS A 13 4.73 7.31 5.82
N VAL A 14 5.96 7.02 6.27
CA VAL A 14 6.28 7.00 7.71
C VAL A 14 7.37 8.00 8.11
N ALA A 15 8.41 8.15 7.30
CA ALA A 15 9.67 8.75 7.76
C ALA A 15 10.22 9.87 6.87
N GLY A 16 9.62 10.11 5.70
CA GLY A 16 10.05 11.13 4.75
C GLY A 16 9.34 12.48 4.91
N PRO A 17 9.80 13.49 4.16
CA PRO A 17 9.16 14.80 4.07
C PRO A 17 7.92 14.73 3.17
N TYR A 18 7.04 13.74 3.36
CA TYR A 18 5.87 13.56 2.52
C TYR A 18 4.62 13.38 3.38
N GLU A 19 3.52 13.99 2.95
CA GLU A 19 2.19 13.52 3.30
C GLU A 19 1.74 12.56 2.22
N THR A 20 1.63 11.27 2.57
CA THR A 20 1.34 10.21 1.61
C THR A 20 0.07 9.46 1.97
N GLN A 21 -0.76 9.26 0.95
CA GLN A 21 -1.92 8.39 1.00
C GLN A 21 -1.68 7.20 0.07
N ALA A 22 -1.61 6.00 0.64
CA ALA A 22 -1.70 4.77 -0.13
C ALA A 22 -3.19 4.47 -0.37
N VAL A 23 -3.60 4.24 -1.61
CA VAL A 23 -4.99 4.02 -2.02
C VAL A 23 -5.08 2.66 -2.70
N SER A 24 -6.05 1.87 -2.27
CA SER A 24 -6.43 0.61 -2.89
C SER A 24 -7.27 0.88 -4.14
N LEU A 25 -6.88 0.29 -5.27
CA LEU A 25 -7.58 0.37 -6.56
C LEU A 25 -8.36 -0.93 -6.83
N LYS A 26 -9.28 -1.30 -5.92
CA LYS A 26 -10.01 -2.58 -6.01
C LYS A 26 -10.80 -2.70 -7.31
N GLU A 27 -11.31 -1.60 -7.83
CA GLU A 27 -12.06 -1.56 -9.08
C GLU A 27 -11.21 -1.87 -10.33
N TYR A 28 -9.88 -1.86 -10.20
CA TYR A 28 -8.93 -2.27 -11.24
C TYR A 28 -8.29 -3.64 -10.96
N GLN A 29 -8.81 -4.39 -9.97
CA GLN A 29 -8.32 -5.73 -9.64
C GLN A 29 -8.50 -6.67 -10.84
N GLN A 30 -7.41 -7.20 -11.38
CA GLN A 30 -7.45 -8.36 -12.27
C GLN A 30 -7.65 -9.61 -11.40
N ASP A 31 -8.90 -10.02 -11.22
CA ASP A 31 -9.46 -11.25 -10.61
C ASP A 31 -8.99 -11.68 -9.20
N THR A 32 -7.73 -11.49 -8.84
CA THR A 32 -7.11 -11.94 -7.57
C THR A 32 -6.12 -10.92 -7.00
N VAL A 33 -5.42 -10.14 -7.82
CA VAL A 33 -4.35 -9.24 -7.34
C VAL A 33 -4.83 -7.79 -7.29
N GLU A 34 -4.90 -7.24 -6.08
CA GLU A 34 -5.28 -5.83 -5.84
C GLU A 34 -4.12 -4.89 -6.21
N ASP A 35 -4.42 -3.85 -6.99
CA ASP A 35 -3.46 -2.79 -7.32
C ASP A 35 -3.52 -1.64 -6.32
N TRP A 36 -2.36 -1.06 -5.97
CA TRP A 36 -2.29 0.13 -5.12
C TRP A 36 -1.74 1.35 -5.86
N MET A 37 -2.09 2.54 -5.39
CA MET A 37 -1.51 3.82 -5.81
C MET A 37 -1.04 4.58 -4.58
N SER A 38 0.06 5.32 -4.67
CA SER A 38 0.46 6.27 -3.63
C SER A 38 0.37 7.68 -4.18
N ILE A 39 -0.27 8.58 -3.43
CA ILE A 39 -0.28 10.02 -3.72
C ILE A 39 0.52 10.69 -2.60
N SER A 40 1.61 11.36 -2.97
CA SER A 40 2.55 11.95 -2.02
C SER A 40 2.74 13.44 -2.28
N TYR A 41 2.54 14.26 -1.25
CA TYR A 41 2.82 15.69 -1.27
C TYR A 41 4.13 15.96 -0.56
N TYR A 42 5.08 16.59 -1.24
CA TYR A 42 6.38 16.93 -0.65
C TYR A 42 6.25 18.13 0.31
N LEU A 43 6.73 17.94 1.53
CA LEU A 43 6.68 18.86 2.66
C LEU A 43 8.11 19.10 3.20
N PRO A 44 8.91 19.96 2.56
CA PRO A 44 10.35 20.12 2.84
C PRO A 44 10.69 20.54 4.28
N HIS A 45 9.74 21.17 4.98
CA HIS A 45 9.90 21.62 6.37
C HIS A 45 9.07 20.81 7.36
N SER A 46 8.66 19.59 6.98
CA SER A 46 7.88 18.73 7.86
C SER A 46 8.71 18.38 9.10
N PRO A 47 8.21 18.68 10.33
CA PRO A 47 8.89 18.25 11.56
C PRO A 47 8.86 16.72 11.74
N LYS A 48 8.08 16.01 10.92
CA LYS A 48 8.03 14.54 10.90
C LYS A 48 9.11 13.91 10.02
N ALA A 49 9.80 14.69 9.18
CA ALA A 49 10.87 14.17 8.35
C ALA A 49 12.03 13.72 9.25
N ARG A 50 12.35 12.42 9.23
CA ARG A 50 13.46 11.85 10.00
C ARG A 50 14.57 11.46 9.04
N MET A 51 15.68 12.19 9.08
CA MET A 51 16.88 11.91 8.27
C MET A 51 18.13 11.85 9.18
N PRO A 52 18.96 10.79 9.11
CA PRO A 52 18.76 9.56 8.33
C PRO A 52 17.64 8.70 8.93
N MET A 53 16.92 8.00 8.06
CA MET A 53 15.85 7.07 8.45
C MET A 53 16.43 5.69 8.73
N VAL A 54 15.90 5.01 9.75
CA VAL A 54 16.13 3.57 9.97
C VAL A 54 14.97 2.80 9.35
N ILE A 55 15.28 1.93 8.39
CA ILE A 55 14.32 1.03 7.76
C ILE A 55 14.20 -0.21 8.65
N PRO A 56 13.00 -0.61 9.11
CA PRO A 56 12.81 -1.83 9.86
C PRO A 56 13.27 -3.05 9.05
N GLU A 57 13.96 -3.99 9.69
CA GLU A 57 14.44 -5.24 9.06
C GLU A 57 13.34 -5.97 8.30
N ALA A 58 12.11 -6.00 8.83
CA ALA A 58 10.97 -6.61 8.18
C ALA A 58 10.60 -5.95 6.84
N VAL A 59 10.77 -4.62 6.72
CA VAL A 59 10.54 -3.87 5.47
C VAL A 59 11.68 -4.12 4.48
N ASP A 60 12.90 -4.24 4.98
CA ASP A 60 14.08 -4.54 4.17
C ASP A 60 14.00 -5.94 3.55
N GLN A 61 13.67 -6.95 4.37
CA GLN A 61 13.41 -8.30 3.90
C GLN A 61 12.26 -8.35 2.89
N LEU A 62 11.21 -7.55 3.10
CA LEU A 62 10.10 -7.44 2.17
C LEU A 62 10.55 -6.89 0.81
N ALA A 63 11.50 -5.94 0.79
CA ALA A 63 12.07 -5.41 -0.44
C ALA A 63 12.87 -6.47 -1.20
N HIS A 64 13.71 -7.21 -0.49
CA HIS A 64 14.44 -8.35 -1.05
C HIS A 64 13.48 -9.39 -1.67
N ASP A 65 12.45 -9.79 -0.94
CA ASP A 65 11.50 -10.80 -1.40
C ASP A 65 10.65 -10.30 -2.59
N THR A 66 10.28 -9.02 -2.58
CA THR A 66 9.60 -8.36 -3.70
C THR A 66 10.48 -8.32 -4.96
N ASP A 67 11.78 -8.08 -4.83
CA ASP A 67 12.67 -8.14 -6.00
C ASP A 67 12.80 -9.57 -6.52
N GLY A 68 12.88 -10.55 -5.62
CA GLY A 68 12.90 -11.98 -5.97
C GLY A 68 11.67 -12.41 -6.77
N ILE A 69 10.46 -12.10 -6.30
CA ILE A 69 9.22 -12.44 -7.03
C ILE A 69 9.11 -11.64 -8.34
N ARG A 70 9.59 -10.40 -8.38
CA ARG A 70 9.66 -9.59 -9.60
C ARG A 70 10.54 -10.26 -10.66
N TRP A 71 11.75 -10.68 -10.29
CA TRP A 71 12.66 -11.39 -11.19
C TRP A 71 12.06 -12.70 -11.70
N GLN A 72 11.48 -13.52 -10.83
CA GLN A 72 10.81 -14.75 -11.24
C GLN A 72 9.62 -14.48 -12.18
N SER A 73 8.94 -13.35 -12.02
CA SER A 73 7.80 -12.98 -12.88
C SER A 73 8.22 -12.60 -14.30
N VAL A 74 9.41 -12.02 -14.49
CA VAL A 74 9.99 -11.75 -15.82
C VAL A 74 10.15 -13.06 -16.60
N GLU A 75 10.50 -14.13 -15.90
CA GLU A 75 10.65 -15.48 -16.45
C GLU A 75 9.34 -16.28 -16.49
N GLN A 76 8.19 -15.64 -16.19
CA GLN A 76 6.87 -16.29 -16.10
C GLN A 76 6.80 -17.46 -15.11
N LYS A 77 7.67 -17.47 -14.08
CA LYS A 77 7.74 -18.53 -13.05
C LYS A 77 6.85 -18.27 -11.84
N VAL A 78 6.08 -17.18 -11.84
CA VAL A 78 5.23 -16.78 -10.72
C VAL A 78 3.77 -16.93 -11.10
N THR A 79 3.07 -17.78 -10.36
CA THR A 79 1.62 -17.98 -10.45
C THR A 79 0.86 -16.82 -9.79
N MET A 80 -0.43 -16.68 -10.12
CA MET A 80 -1.28 -15.67 -9.48
C MET A 80 -1.44 -15.92 -7.96
N ASP A 81 -1.48 -17.17 -7.52
CA ASP A 81 -1.57 -17.52 -6.10
C ASP A 81 -0.31 -17.11 -5.31
N GLN A 82 0.87 -17.21 -5.94
CA GLN A 82 2.12 -16.71 -5.36
C GLN A 82 2.11 -15.18 -5.26
N TRP A 83 1.58 -14.49 -6.28
CA TRP A 83 1.39 -13.03 -6.23
C TRP A 83 0.42 -12.61 -5.13
N ASP A 84 -0.73 -13.28 -5.01
CA ASP A 84 -1.70 -12.99 -3.95
C ASP A 84 -1.08 -13.23 -2.57
N SER A 85 -0.48 -14.40 -2.34
CA SER A 85 0.19 -14.75 -1.08
C SER A 85 1.24 -13.71 -0.68
N HIS A 86 2.06 -13.26 -1.63
CA HIS A 86 3.03 -12.19 -1.42
C HIS A 86 2.35 -10.87 -1.07
N SER A 87 1.30 -10.48 -1.80
CA SER A 87 0.54 -9.25 -1.53
C SER A 87 -0.10 -9.24 -0.13
N GLN A 88 -0.64 -10.38 0.34
CA GLN A 88 -1.21 -10.50 1.68
C GLN A 88 -0.12 -10.40 2.75
N ARG A 89 1.07 -10.98 2.51
CA ARG A 89 2.21 -10.81 3.41
C ARG A 89 2.64 -9.34 3.48
N MET A 90 2.75 -8.67 2.34
CA MET A 90 3.11 -7.25 2.28
C MET A 90 2.13 -6.38 3.07
N ARG A 91 0.83 -6.62 2.94
CA ARG A 91 -0.20 -5.96 3.75
C ARG A 91 0.05 -6.08 5.24
N ARG A 92 0.32 -7.30 5.72
CA ARG A 92 0.56 -7.56 7.14
C ARG A 92 1.80 -6.81 7.63
N GLN A 93 2.90 -6.85 6.87
CA GLN A 93 4.15 -6.18 7.22
C GLN A 93 4.01 -4.66 7.22
N PHE A 94 3.34 -4.09 6.21
CA PHE A 94 3.05 -2.66 6.16
C PHE A 94 2.13 -2.20 7.29
N ALA A 95 1.09 -2.96 7.60
CA ALA A 95 0.20 -2.64 8.71
C ALA A 95 0.93 -2.63 10.06
N ALA A 96 1.92 -3.51 10.24
CA ALA A 96 2.75 -3.56 11.45
C ALA A 96 3.64 -2.32 11.63
N VAL A 97 4.00 -1.64 10.53
CA VAL A 97 4.78 -0.39 10.56
C VAL A 97 3.92 0.87 10.34
N GLY A 98 2.60 0.74 10.50
CA GLY A 98 1.67 1.88 10.45
C GLY A 98 1.20 2.29 9.05
N ILE A 99 1.54 1.52 8.01
CA ILE A 99 1.12 1.79 6.63
C ILE A 99 -0.14 0.99 6.33
N ARG A 100 -1.26 1.68 6.17
CA ARG A 100 -2.55 1.07 5.80
C ARG A 100 -3.13 1.79 4.59
N PRO A 101 -3.46 1.07 3.50
CA PRO A 101 -4.09 1.71 2.36
C PRO A 101 -5.50 2.20 2.73
N PHE A 102 -5.88 3.35 2.18
CA PHE A 102 -7.24 3.85 2.15
C PHE A 102 -8.06 3.06 1.12
N GLU A 103 -9.33 2.89 1.43
CA GLU A 103 -10.33 2.40 0.50
C GLU A 103 -11.08 3.57 -0.14
N VAL A 104 -11.37 3.44 -1.43
CA VAL A 104 -12.16 4.39 -2.22
C VAL A 104 -13.63 4.05 -2.07
N TYR A 105 -14.41 4.98 -1.51
CA TYR A 105 -15.87 4.85 -1.40
C TYR A 105 -16.55 5.86 -2.32
N PRO A 106 -17.15 5.41 -3.44
CA PRO A 106 -17.95 6.29 -4.27
C PRO A 106 -19.26 6.64 -3.55
N TYR A 107 -19.70 7.90 -3.67
CA TYR A 107 -20.99 8.36 -3.18
C TYR A 107 -21.58 9.43 -4.10
N LYS A 108 -22.86 9.73 -3.91
CA LYS A 108 -23.57 10.82 -4.60
C LYS A 108 -23.75 11.99 -3.64
N ASP A 109 -23.37 13.19 -4.04
CA ASP A 109 -23.67 14.39 -3.25
C ASP A 109 -25.15 14.78 -3.38
N GLU A 110 -25.56 15.83 -2.66
CA GLU A 110 -26.95 16.33 -2.63
C GLU A 110 -27.48 16.73 -4.02
N HIS A 111 -26.60 16.94 -4.99
CA HIS A 111 -26.92 17.32 -6.36
C HIS A 111 -26.83 16.12 -7.34
N GLY A 112 -26.58 14.90 -6.83
CA GLY A 112 -26.45 13.69 -7.65
C GLY A 112 -25.10 13.55 -8.37
N HIS A 113 -24.10 14.38 -8.06
CA HIS A 113 -22.77 14.24 -8.65
C HIS A 113 -21.99 13.10 -8.00
N SER A 114 -21.22 12.38 -8.80
CA SER A 114 -20.31 11.35 -8.28
C SER A 114 -19.15 11.99 -7.52
N ARG A 115 -18.95 11.57 -6.28
CA ARG A 115 -17.86 11.97 -5.40
C ARG A 115 -17.16 10.75 -4.83
N ILE A 116 -15.95 10.96 -4.30
CA ILE A 116 -15.13 9.91 -3.68
C ILE A 116 -14.81 10.32 -2.26
N LYS A 117 -14.92 9.38 -1.32
CA LYS A 117 -14.42 9.50 0.04
C LYS A 117 -13.34 8.45 0.27
N LEU A 118 -12.20 8.87 0.81
CA LEU A 118 -11.16 7.96 1.28
C LEU A 118 -11.47 7.55 2.73
N ARG A 119 -11.41 6.26 3.04
CA ARG A 119 -11.55 5.75 4.41
C ARG A 119 -10.35 4.87 4.75
N PRO A 120 -9.73 5.02 5.94
CA PRO A 120 -8.73 4.07 6.40
C PRO A 120 -9.33 2.67 6.42
N ARG A 121 -8.65 1.69 5.83
CA ARG A 121 -9.12 0.31 5.84
C ARG A 121 -9.15 -0.21 7.29
N GLY A 122 -10.32 -0.64 7.75
CA GLY A 122 -10.54 -1.22 9.08
C GLY A 122 -10.89 -0.24 10.21
N SER A 123 -11.31 1.00 9.91
CA SER A 123 -11.67 1.98 10.95
C SER A 123 -13.09 1.85 11.53
N GLU A 124 -14.04 1.15 10.88
CA GLU A 124 -15.36 0.82 11.46
C GLU A 124 -15.93 -0.47 10.84
N GLY A 125 -16.35 -1.43 11.67
CA GLY A 125 -17.45 -2.35 11.32
C GLY A 125 -17.18 -3.66 10.56
N TYR A 126 -15.97 -4.23 10.54
CA TYR A 126 -15.82 -5.62 10.06
C TYR A 126 -15.98 -6.62 11.21
N PRO A 127 -16.87 -7.63 11.11
CA PRO A 127 -16.88 -8.72 12.08
C PRO A 127 -15.56 -9.49 11.98
N PRO A 128 -15.09 -10.10 13.08
CA PRO A 128 -13.88 -10.91 13.06
C PRO A 128 -14.01 -11.99 11.98
N ALA A 129 -12.94 -12.20 11.22
CA ALA A 129 -12.85 -13.32 10.30
C ALA A 129 -13.05 -14.60 11.11
N GLY A 130 -14.15 -15.31 10.85
CA GLY A 130 -14.45 -16.63 11.40
C GLY A 130 -13.55 -17.71 10.84
#